data_AF-A0A929CDM4-F1
#
_entry.id   AF-A0A929CDM4-F1
#
_cell.length_a   1.000
_cell.length_b   1.000
_cell.length_c   1.000
_cell.angle_alpha   90.00
_cell.angle_beta   90.00
_cell.angle_gamma   90.00
#
_symmetry.space_group_name_H-M   'P 1'
#
loop_
_entity.id
_entity.type
_entity.pdbx_description
1 polymer ?
#
loop_
_entity_poly.entity_id
_entity_poly.type
_entity_poly.pdbx_seq_one_letter_code
_entity_poly.pdbx_strand_id
1 'polypeptide(L)'
;MLLLMIILHLPDTQGIVSAQEAPPVLEFPQSGLDDTSTYRGYTTRFFKDSEGNTLQISLNRNNGRVVNLWADAANESISFTARDTSGQPAKLNWLSDSAQVSATGQNRFVHYTLSSELSTLDIGHFLLGSMRKERDYQYFQYHLQPFGSEPFIEDEFKELIGHIEQLPEKKRHLHLTLLKAKDTNELRLRLLPRITFSKGEQISTMHINQVMFDGKNHLLLELSVDSKKAAI
;
A
#
# COMPACT_ATOMS: atom_id res chain seq x y z
N MET A 1 -9.44 -8.11 -19.65
CA MET A 1 -8.42 -8.50 -18.66
C MET A 1 -7.68 -7.25 -18.26
N LEU A 2 -8.04 -6.70 -17.10
CA LEU A 2 -7.32 -5.60 -16.48
C LEU A 2 -5.90 -6.07 -16.10
N LEU A 3 -4.88 -5.27 -16.40
CA LEU A 3 -3.52 -5.47 -15.92
C LEU A 3 -3.29 -4.42 -14.84
N LEU A 4 -3.25 -4.81 -13.57
CA LEU A 4 -2.87 -3.90 -12.50
C LEU A 4 -1.41 -4.18 -12.14
N MET A 5 -0.53 -3.28 -12.56
CA MET A 5 0.90 -3.30 -12.25
C MET A 5 1.11 -2.56 -10.93
N ILE A 6 1.64 -3.23 -9.93
CA ILE A 6 1.92 -2.62 -8.62
C ILE A 6 3.42 -2.39 -8.49
N ILE A 7 3.90 -1.15 -8.42
CA ILE A 7 5.32 -0.84 -8.09
C ILE A 7 5.38 -0.16 -6.74
N LEU A 8 6.20 -0.68 -5.82
CA LEU A 8 6.38 -0.06 -4.51
C LEU A 8 7.78 0.58 -4.44
N HIS A 9 7.86 1.92 -4.31
CA HIS A 9 9.13 2.63 -4.00
C HIS A 9 9.32 2.83 -2.49
N LEU A 10 10.58 2.80 -2.10
CA LEU A 10 11.18 3.70 -1.10
C LEU A 10 12.11 4.69 -1.87
N PRO A 11 12.62 5.83 -1.33
CA PRO A 11 13.14 6.94 -2.12
C PRO A 11 14.65 6.95 -2.44
N ASP A 12 14.97 7.49 -3.62
CA ASP A 12 16.25 7.92 -4.23
C ASP A 12 16.93 7.07 -5.33
N THR A 13 17.20 7.75 -6.45
CA THR A 13 17.61 7.25 -7.77
C THR A 13 19.12 6.99 -7.89
N GLN A 14 19.50 5.77 -8.29
CA GLN A 14 20.36 5.43 -9.44
C GLN A 14 20.77 3.94 -9.39
N GLY A 15 20.50 3.22 -10.48
CA GLY A 15 20.97 1.86 -10.72
C GLY A 15 19.97 0.78 -10.34
N ILE A 16 19.07 0.42 -11.27
CA ILE A 16 18.27 -0.80 -11.14
C ILE A 16 19.24 -1.97 -11.05
N VAL A 17 19.37 -2.57 -9.86
CA VAL A 17 19.95 -3.91 -9.72
C VAL A 17 18.95 -4.89 -10.35
N SER A 18 19.46 -5.86 -11.11
CA SER A 18 18.69 -6.88 -11.82
C SER A 18 17.44 -7.31 -11.05
N ALA A 19 16.26 -7.04 -11.60
CA ALA A 19 15.02 -7.56 -11.05
C ALA A 19 15.06 -9.09 -11.10
N GLN A 20 14.81 -9.73 -9.96
CA GLN A 20 14.78 -11.17 -9.83
C GLN A 20 13.33 -11.63 -9.74
N GLU A 21 12.96 -12.63 -10.54
CA GLU A 21 11.69 -13.33 -10.32
C GLU A 21 11.76 -14.16 -9.04
N ALA A 22 10.84 -13.90 -8.13
CA ALA A 22 10.67 -14.58 -6.86
C ALA A 22 9.33 -15.33 -6.87
N PRO A 23 9.32 -16.68 -6.93
CA PRO A 23 8.10 -17.43 -6.71
C PRO A 23 7.63 -17.28 -5.26
N PRO A 24 6.34 -17.47 -4.99
CA PRO A 24 5.86 -17.48 -3.62
C PRO A 24 6.50 -18.62 -2.82
N VAL A 25 6.93 -18.33 -1.59
CA VAL A 25 7.47 -19.32 -0.65
C VAL A 25 6.36 -20.09 0.06
N LEU A 26 5.16 -19.51 0.09
CA LEU A 26 3.96 -20.08 0.69
C LEU A 26 2.73 -19.43 0.03
N GLU A 27 1.66 -20.20 -0.13
CA GLU A 27 0.39 -19.74 -0.69
C GLU A 27 -0.76 -20.29 0.14
N PHE A 28 -1.81 -19.50 0.32
CA PHE A 28 -3.06 -19.94 0.94
C PHE A 28 -4.28 -19.52 0.10
N PRO A 29 -5.33 -20.35 0.05
CA PRO A 29 -5.36 -21.72 0.54
C PRO A 29 -4.54 -22.69 -0.34
N GLN A 30 -3.88 -23.66 0.27
CA GLN A 30 -3.28 -24.80 -0.42
C GLN A 30 -4.33 -25.86 -0.73
N SER A 31 -4.52 -26.15 -2.02
CA SER A 31 -5.46 -27.17 -2.47
C SER A 31 -5.13 -28.54 -1.87
N GLY A 32 -6.11 -29.16 -1.22
CA GLY A 32 -5.97 -30.49 -0.61
C GLY A 32 -5.35 -30.51 0.79
N LEU A 33 -4.88 -29.37 1.31
CA LEU A 33 -4.38 -29.24 2.69
C LEU A 33 -5.28 -28.35 3.54
N ASP A 34 -5.67 -27.20 3.02
CA ASP A 34 -6.44 -26.20 3.77
C ASP A 34 -7.96 -26.42 3.66
N ASP A 35 -8.66 -26.12 4.75
CA ASP A 35 -10.12 -25.99 4.72
C ASP A 35 -10.52 -24.74 3.93
N THR A 36 -10.91 -24.97 2.67
CA THR A 36 -11.38 -23.92 1.75
C THR A 36 -12.54 -23.08 2.28
N SER A 37 -13.30 -23.56 3.27
CA SER A 37 -14.37 -22.77 3.89
C SER A 37 -13.82 -21.63 4.76
N THR A 38 -12.70 -21.86 5.43
CA THR A 38 -12.01 -20.87 6.28
C THR A 38 -11.38 -19.74 5.46
N TYR A 39 -10.91 -20.04 4.25
CA TYR A 39 -10.29 -19.06 3.34
C TYR A 39 -11.26 -18.51 2.29
N ARG A 40 -12.57 -18.65 2.49
CA ARG A 40 -13.56 -18.28 1.47
C ARG A 40 -13.42 -16.80 1.10
N GLY A 41 -13.06 -16.55 -0.16
CA GLY A 41 -12.88 -15.21 -0.69
C GLY A 41 -11.53 -14.57 -0.36
N TYR A 42 -10.59 -15.32 0.23
CA TYR A 42 -9.23 -14.86 0.48
C TYR A 42 -8.22 -15.71 -0.29
N THR A 43 -7.22 -15.05 -0.88
CA THR A 43 -6.02 -15.71 -1.39
C THR A 43 -4.81 -14.92 -0.93
N THR A 44 -3.81 -15.61 -0.40
CA THR A 44 -2.61 -14.98 0.16
C THR A 44 -1.37 -15.64 -0.41
N ARG A 45 -0.38 -14.85 -0.80
CA ARG A 45 0.94 -15.32 -1.22
C ARG A 45 2.02 -14.66 -0.37
N PHE A 46 3.06 -15.43 -0.05
CA PHE A 46 4.22 -14.94 0.68
C PHE A 46 5.45 -14.95 -0.23
N PHE A 47 6.23 -13.87 -0.18
CA PHE A 47 7.44 -13.70 -0.97
C PHE A 47 8.60 -13.30 -0.06
N LYS A 48 9.83 -13.39 -0.59
CA LYS A 48 11.01 -12.77 0.00
C LYS A 48 11.33 -11.48 -0.75
N ASP A 49 11.51 -10.39 -0.02
CA ASP A 49 11.99 -9.14 -0.61
C ASP A 49 13.51 -9.19 -0.85
N SER A 50 14.09 -8.10 -1.34
CA SER A 50 15.51 -7.98 -1.66
C SER A 50 16.44 -8.07 -0.45
N GLU A 51 15.90 -7.95 0.76
CA GLU A 51 16.63 -8.05 2.03
C GLU A 51 16.34 -9.37 2.77
N GLY A 52 15.49 -10.24 2.20
CA GLY A 52 15.09 -11.50 2.80
C GLY A 52 13.95 -11.39 3.83
N ASN A 53 13.35 -10.21 3.99
CA ASN A 53 12.13 -10.05 4.79
C ASN A 53 10.97 -10.78 4.11
N THR A 54 10.01 -11.23 4.92
CA THR A 54 8.80 -11.86 4.38
C THR A 54 7.80 -10.78 4.01
N LEU A 55 7.36 -10.78 2.76
CA LEU A 55 6.22 -10.02 2.28
C LEU A 55 5.00 -10.92 2.16
N GLN A 56 3.92 -10.59 2.88
CA GLN A 56 2.61 -11.20 2.70
C GLN A 56 1.73 -10.30 1.82
N ILE A 57 1.16 -10.85 0.75
CA ILE A 57 0.18 -10.17 -0.09
C ILE A 57 -1.13 -10.95 -0.03
N SER A 58 -2.18 -10.29 0.47
CA SER A 58 -3.51 -10.88 0.66
C SER A 58 -4.52 -10.18 -0.22
N LEU A 59 -5.28 -10.96 -1.00
CA LEU A 59 -6.41 -10.49 -1.80
C LEU A 59 -7.69 -10.93 -1.10
N ASN A 60 -8.49 -9.97 -0.63
CA ASN A 60 -9.82 -10.23 -0.10
C ASN A 60 -10.87 -9.92 -1.17
N ARG A 61 -11.34 -10.97 -1.83
CA ARG A 61 -12.33 -10.93 -2.91
C ARG A 61 -13.74 -10.63 -2.41
N ASN A 62 -14.00 -10.71 -1.10
CA ASN A 62 -15.30 -10.40 -0.53
C ASN A 62 -15.52 -8.89 -0.33
N ASN A 63 -14.44 -8.13 -0.11
CA ASN A 63 -14.52 -6.67 0.06
C ASN A 63 -13.63 -5.87 -0.91
N GLY A 64 -12.91 -6.55 -1.81
CA GLY A 64 -12.07 -5.93 -2.84
C GLY A 64 -10.74 -5.38 -2.32
N ARG A 65 -10.39 -5.67 -1.06
CA ARG A 65 -9.19 -5.14 -0.41
C ARG A 65 -7.95 -5.95 -0.78
N VAL A 66 -6.89 -5.25 -1.16
CA VAL A 66 -5.54 -5.79 -1.37
C VAL A 66 -4.66 -5.27 -0.26
N VAL A 67 -3.99 -6.17 0.45
CA VAL A 67 -3.13 -5.82 1.59
C VAL A 67 -1.75 -6.43 1.40
N ASN A 68 -0.72 -5.58 1.45
CA ASN A 68 0.69 -5.95 1.46
C ASN A 68 1.24 -5.68 2.86
N LEU A 69 1.93 -6.65 3.46
CA LEU A 69 2.52 -6.55 4.80
C LEU A 69 3.98 -7.04 4.76
N TRP A 70 4.91 -6.20 5.19
CA TRP A 70 6.30 -6.60 5.40
C TRP A 70 6.51 -6.98 6.86
N ALA A 71 7.00 -8.20 7.07
CA ALA A 71 7.56 -8.62 8.35
C ALA A 71 9.02 -8.17 8.43
N ASP A 72 9.23 -6.85 8.48
CA ASP A 72 10.53 -6.21 8.64
C ASP A 72 10.61 -5.42 9.96
N ALA A 73 11.69 -4.67 10.17
CA ALA A 73 11.86 -3.90 11.40
C ALA A 73 10.80 -2.79 11.60
N ALA A 74 10.18 -2.32 10.52
CA ALA A 74 9.17 -1.26 10.55
C ALA A 74 7.72 -1.79 10.55
N ASN A 75 7.53 -3.09 10.30
CA ASN A 75 6.23 -3.72 10.12
C ASN A 75 5.38 -2.93 9.11
N GLU A 76 5.91 -2.72 7.91
CA GLU A 76 5.29 -1.84 6.91
C GLU A 76 4.03 -2.47 6.30
N SER A 77 3.09 -1.62 5.89
CA SER A 77 1.88 -2.04 5.18
C SER A 77 1.49 -1.07 4.08
N ILE A 78 1.03 -1.62 2.96
CA ILE A 78 0.49 -0.89 1.81
C ILE A 78 -0.77 -1.59 1.35
N SER A 79 -1.88 -0.86 1.25
CA SER A 79 -3.16 -1.43 0.85
C SER A 79 -4.03 -0.45 0.08
N PHE A 80 -5.00 -1.02 -0.65
CA PHE A 80 -6.06 -0.30 -1.35
C PHE A 80 -7.30 -1.20 -1.45
N THR A 81 -8.42 -0.61 -1.85
CA THR A 81 -9.68 -1.32 -2.13
C THR A 81 -10.10 -1.05 -3.57
N ALA A 82 -10.49 -2.09 -4.28
CA ALA A 82 -11.09 -1.99 -5.61
C ALA A 82 -12.59 -2.29 -5.56
N ARG A 83 -13.37 -1.48 -6.27
CA ARG A 83 -14.83 -1.62 -6.42
C ARG A 83 -15.22 -1.51 -7.89
N ASP A 84 -16.39 -2.03 -8.23
CA ASP A 84 -17.04 -1.71 -9.50
C ASP A 84 -17.69 -0.33 -9.45
N THR A 85 -18.20 0.15 -10.59
CA THR A 85 -18.84 1.46 -10.71
C THR A 85 -20.18 1.58 -9.96
N SER A 86 -20.71 0.48 -9.43
CA SER A 86 -21.87 0.46 -8.54
C SER A 86 -21.48 0.46 -7.05
N GLY A 87 -20.17 0.54 -6.77
CA GLY A 87 -19.61 0.53 -5.42
C GLY A 87 -19.52 -0.86 -4.78
N GLN A 88 -19.75 -1.95 -5.53
CA GLN A 88 -19.62 -3.31 -5.02
C GLN A 88 -18.15 -3.76 -5.04
N PRO A 89 -17.73 -4.65 -4.13
CA PRO A 89 -16.39 -5.24 -4.12
C PRO A 89 -15.97 -5.82 -5.47
N ALA A 90 -14.86 -5.34 -6.03
CA ALA A 90 -14.29 -5.90 -7.24
C ALA A 90 -13.42 -7.11 -6.91
N LYS A 91 -13.63 -8.21 -7.63
CA LYS A 91 -12.79 -9.39 -7.51
C LYS A 91 -11.49 -9.18 -8.28
N LEU A 92 -10.38 -9.18 -7.55
CA LEU A 92 -9.03 -9.21 -8.10
C LEU A 92 -8.46 -10.62 -7.95
N ASN A 93 -7.74 -11.08 -8.97
CA ASN A 93 -7.04 -12.36 -8.97
C ASN A 93 -5.58 -12.15 -9.35
N TRP A 94 -4.71 -13.06 -8.92
CA TRP A 94 -3.34 -13.12 -9.41
C TRP A 94 -3.33 -13.34 -10.93
N LEU A 95 -2.56 -12.53 -11.64
CA LEU A 95 -2.24 -12.78 -13.04
C LEU A 95 -0.82 -13.34 -13.20
N SER A 96 0.12 -12.83 -12.41
CA SER A 96 1.49 -13.38 -12.36
C SER A 96 1.57 -14.53 -11.36
N ASP A 97 2.34 -15.57 -11.68
CA ASP A 97 2.64 -16.67 -10.76
C ASP A 97 3.76 -16.32 -9.78
N SER A 98 4.57 -15.31 -10.11
CA SER A 98 5.68 -14.80 -9.30
C SER A 98 5.54 -13.29 -9.05
N ALA A 99 6.42 -12.76 -8.20
CA ALA A 99 6.69 -11.34 -8.08
C ALA A 99 8.09 -11.03 -8.61
N GLN A 100 8.30 -9.84 -9.15
CA GLN A 100 9.62 -9.29 -9.43
C GLN A 100 10.09 -8.50 -8.23
N VAL A 101 11.26 -8.85 -7.72
CA VAL A 101 11.87 -8.20 -6.55
C VAL A 101 13.18 -7.56 -6.98
N SER A 102 13.40 -6.31 -6.59
CA SER A 102 14.64 -5.60 -6.88
C SER A 102 14.98 -4.61 -5.77
N ALA A 103 16.19 -4.06 -5.84
CA ALA A 103 16.62 -2.98 -4.96
C ALA A 103 17.47 -1.96 -5.70
N THR A 104 17.52 -0.73 -5.18
CA THR A 104 18.37 0.34 -5.68
C THR A 104 18.72 1.26 -4.52
N GLY A 105 20.01 1.29 -4.12
CA GLY A 105 20.41 2.00 -2.90
C GLY A 105 19.70 1.44 -1.68
N GLN A 106 18.93 2.28 -0.97
CA GLN A 106 18.13 1.89 0.20
C GLN A 106 16.71 1.44 -0.18
N ASN A 107 16.39 1.42 -1.46
CA ASN A 107 15.03 1.22 -1.93
C ASN A 107 14.81 -0.23 -2.31
N ARG A 108 13.65 -0.74 -1.90
CA ARG A 108 13.21 -2.11 -2.14
C ARG A 108 11.96 -2.03 -2.98
N PHE A 109 11.90 -2.86 -4.01
CA PHE A 109 10.79 -2.89 -4.94
C PHE A 109 10.24 -4.29 -4.99
N VAL A 110 8.92 -4.38 -4.94
CA VAL A 110 8.20 -5.60 -5.28
C VAL A 110 7.14 -5.24 -6.30
N HIS A 111 7.12 -6.02 -7.37
CA HIS A 111 6.19 -5.89 -8.46
C HIS A 111 5.47 -7.21 -8.71
N TYR A 112 4.14 -7.14 -8.77
CA TYR A 112 3.29 -8.26 -9.14
C TYR A 112 2.10 -7.73 -9.94
N THR A 113 1.40 -8.66 -10.59
CA THR A 113 0.28 -8.30 -11.46
C THR A 113 -1.01 -8.93 -11.01
N LEU A 114 -2.04 -8.09 -10.88
CA LEU A 114 -3.42 -8.53 -10.63
C LEU A 114 -4.28 -8.36 -11.88
N SER A 115 -5.34 -9.16 -11.97
CA SER A 115 -6.36 -9.08 -12.99
C SER A 115 -7.76 -8.93 -12.42
N SER A 116 -8.62 -8.31 -13.21
CA SER A 116 -10.06 -8.28 -13.01
C SER A 116 -10.77 -8.65 -14.31
N GLU A 117 -11.96 -9.25 -14.16
CA GLU A 117 -12.91 -9.49 -15.24
C GLU A 117 -13.63 -8.20 -15.65
N LEU A 118 -13.65 -7.19 -14.78
CA LEU A 118 -14.24 -5.88 -15.05
C LEU A 118 -13.32 -5.05 -15.94
N SER A 119 -13.93 -4.24 -16.82
CA SER A 119 -13.22 -3.30 -17.71
C SER A 119 -12.96 -1.93 -17.06
N THR A 120 -13.61 -1.65 -15.94
CA THR A 120 -13.48 -0.39 -15.19
C THR A 120 -13.57 -0.70 -13.71
N LEU A 121 -12.67 -0.12 -12.93
CA LEU A 121 -12.66 -0.22 -11.48
C LEU A 121 -12.57 1.16 -10.87
N ASP A 122 -13.26 1.35 -9.75
CA ASP A 122 -13.00 2.44 -8.84
C ASP A 122 -11.99 1.95 -7.79
N ILE A 123 -10.86 2.66 -7.64
CA ILE A 123 -9.83 2.30 -6.66
C ILE A 123 -9.71 3.40 -5.60
N GLY A 124 -9.76 3.01 -4.34
CA GLY A 124 -9.74 3.94 -3.22
C GLY A 124 -9.26 3.30 -1.93
N HIS A 125 -9.50 3.98 -0.80
CA HIS A 125 -9.10 3.52 0.54
C HIS A 125 -7.61 3.13 0.63
N PHE A 126 -6.77 3.96 0.02
CA PHE A 126 -5.33 3.82 0.12
C PHE A 126 -4.88 4.00 1.55
N LEU A 127 -4.12 3.03 2.06
CA LEU A 127 -3.54 3.09 3.39
C LEU A 127 -2.09 2.62 3.30
N LEU A 128 -1.18 3.53 3.62
CA LEU A 128 0.25 3.27 3.67
C LEU A 128 0.71 3.59 5.10
N GLY A 129 1.45 2.69 5.72
CA GLY A 129 1.94 2.89 7.07
C GLY A 129 2.42 1.60 7.71
N SER A 130 1.93 1.30 8.92
CA SER A 130 2.29 0.10 9.66
C SER A 130 1.21 -0.99 9.56
N MET A 131 1.58 -2.23 9.84
CA MET A 131 0.65 -3.35 10.02
C MET A 131 -0.39 -3.06 11.11
N ARG A 132 -0.02 -2.30 12.16
CA ARG A 132 -0.98 -1.88 13.20
C ARG A 132 -2.05 -0.95 12.61
N LYS A 133 -1.64 0.05 11.83
CA LYS A 133 -2.56 0.97 11.16
C LYS A 133 -3.54 0.23 10.26
N GLU A 134 -3.04 -0.73 9.48
CA GLU A 134 -3.86 -1.62 8.63
C GLU A 134 -4.86 -2.45 9.43
N ARG A 135 -4.42 -3.06 10.53
CA ARG A 135 -5.29 -3.83 11.42
C ARG A 135 -6.40 -2.96 11.99
N ASP A 136 -6.05 -1.80 12.54
CA ASP A 136 -7.01 -0.90 13.20
C ASP A 136 -8.01 -0.34 12.16
N TYR A 137 -7.54 0.01 10.96
CA TYR A 137 -8.40 0.40 9.82
C TYR A 137 -9.46 -0.66 9.48
N GLN A 138 -9.07 -1.94 9.51
CA GLN A 138 -9.99 -3.04 9.26
C GLN A 138 -10.92 -3.31 10.44
N TYR A 139 -10.41 -3.27 11.68
CA TYR A 139 -11.22 -3.48 12.89
C TYR A 139 -12.31 -2.43 13.05
N PHE A 140 -12.01 -1.17 12.74
CA PHE A 140 -13.00 -0.09 12.72
C PHE A 140 -13.79 -0.03 11.41
N GLN A 141 -13.65 -1.01 10.52
CA GLN A 141 -14.44 -1.17 9.30
C GLN A 141 -14.38 0.02 8.32
N TYR A 142 -13.34 0.85 8.37
CA TYR A 142 -13.21 1.99 7.44
C TYR A 142 -13.14 1.53 5.98
N HIS A 143 -12.55 0.37 5.72
CA HIS A 143 -12.49 -0.25 4.39
C HIS A 143 -13.87 -0.58 3.77
N LEU A 144 -14.95 -0.59 4.57
CA LEU A 144 -16.32 -0.84 4.11
C LEU A 144 -17.09 0.46 3.84
N GLN A 145 -16.57 1.61 4.28
CA GLN A 145 -17.23 2.91 4.09
C GLN A 145 -17.26 3.30 2.60
N PRO A 146 -18.09 4.27 2.19
CA PRO A 146 -17.99 4.85 0.85
C PRO A 146 -16.57 5.38 0.53
N PHE A 147 -16.23 5.42 -0.76
CA PHE A 147 -15.07 6.21 -1.17
C PHE A 147 -15.36 7.70 -0.96
N GLY A 148 -14.35 8.44 -0.50
CA GLY A 148 -14.50 9.85 -0.10
C GLY A 148 -15.00 10.06 1.33
N SER A 149 -15.25 8.99 2.11
CA SER A 149 -15.44 9.12 3.55
C SER A 149 -14.21 9.70 4.25
N GLU A 150 -14.41 10.20 5.48
CA GLU A 150 -13.35 10.77 6.29
C GLU A 150 -12.11 9.84 6.37
N PRO A 151 -10.90 10.37 6.15
CA PRO A 151 -9.69 9.57 6.23
C PRO A 151 -9.48 8.97 7.63
N PHE A 152 -8.95 7.76 7.66
CA PHE A 152 -8.50 7.15 8.91
C PHE A 152 -7.14 7.71 9.31
N ILE A 153 -7.12 8.44 10.42
CA ILE A 153 -5.91 9.02 11.01
C ILE A 153 -5.87 8.59 12.47
N GLU A 154 -4.76 7.99 12.90
CA GLU A 154 -4.55 7.60 14.29
C GLU A 154 -4.55 8.82 15.22
N ASP A 155 -5.35 8.77 16.29
CA ASP A 155 -5.53 9.90 17.19
C ASP A 155 -4.25 10.26 17.93
N GLU A 156 -3.38 9.28 18.21
CA GLU A 156 -2.10 9.49 18.88
C GLU A 156 -1.19 10.46 18.10
N PHE A 157 -1.25 10.44 16.76
CA PHE A 157 -0.47 11.39 15.95
C PHE A 157 -1.09 12.79 15.97
N LYS A 158 -2.43 12.91 16.01
CA LYS A 158 -3.10 14.22 16.14
C LYS A 158 -2.75 14.87 17.48
N GLU A 159 -2.83 14.07 18.55
CA GLU A 159 -2.48 14.50 19.91
C GLU A 159 -1.00 14.89 20.01
N LEU A 160 -0.09 14.09 19.44
CA LEU A 160 1.34 14.40 19.44
C LEU A 160 1.62 15.73 18.73
N ILE A 161 1.01 15.99 17.58
CA ILE A 161 1.13 17.29 16.89
C ILE A 161 0.64 18.41 17.80
N GLY A 162 -0.55 18.26 18.42
CA GLY A 162 -1.11 19.25 19.33
C GLY A 162 -0.18 19.54 20.52
N HIS A 163 0.43 18.51 21.10
CA HIS A 163 1.41 18.68 22.17
C HIS A 163 2.67 19.41 21.70
N ILE A 164 3.19 19.11 20.50
CA ILE A 164 4.35 19.80 19.92
C ILE A 164 4.05 21.30 19.72
N GLU A 165 2.84 21.65 19.31
CA GLU A 165 2.44 23.05 19.10
C GLU A 165 2.46 23.89 20.37
N GLN A 166 2.08 23.27 21.49
CA GLN A 166 2.05 23.91 22.80
C GLN A 166 3.44 24.07 23.44
N LEU A 167 4.49 23.45 22.88
CA LEU A 167 5.83 23.57 23.41
C LEU A 167 6.40 24.99 23.23
N PRO A 168 7.27 25.45 24.17
CA PRO A 168 8.09 26.64 23.95
C PRO A 168 8.90 26.51 22.65
N GLU A 169 9.08 27.63 21.94
CA GLU A 169 9.64 27.67 20.58
C GLU A 169 10.93 26.85 20.40
N LYS A 170 11.89 26.99 21.32
CA LYS A 170 13.15 26.22 21.28
C LYS A 170 12.93 24.71 21.37
N LYS A 171 12.02 24.26 22.24
CA LYS A 171 11.68 22.84 22.38
C LYS A 171 10.92 22.36 21.15
N ARG A 172 9.93 23.13 20.68
CA ARG A 172 9.20 22.82 19.45
C ARG A 172 10.15 22.62 18.27
N HIS A 173 11.12 23.52 18.08
CA HIS A 173 12.13 23.41 17.03
C HIS A 173 12.99 22.15 17.17
N LEU A 174 13.41 21.79 18.38
CA LEU A 174 14.16 20.57 18.64
C LEU A 174 13.34 19.32 18.26
N HIS A 175 12.08 19.24 18.68
CA HIS A 175 11.20 18.11 18.34
C HIS A 175 10.93 18.01 16.83
N LEU A 176 10.67 19.13 16.17
CA LEU A 176 10.51 19.18 14.71
C LEU A 176 11.77 18.73 13.97
N THR A 177 12.95 19.10 14.47
CA THR A 177 14.24 18.65 13.92
C THR A 177 14.40 17.13 14.05
N LEU A 178 14.05 16.54 15.20
CA LEU A 178 14.10 15.09 15.40
C LEU A 178 13.15 14.33 14.46
N LEU A 179 11.99 14.93 14.18
CA LEU A 179 10.99 14.40 13.24
C LEU A 179 11.27 14.80 11.78
N LYS A 180 12.40 15.48 11.51
CA LYS A 180 12.77 15.98 10.19
C LYS A 180 11.68 16.81 9.52
N ALA A 181 10.92 17.59 10.27
CA ALA A 181 9.82 18.41 9.78
C ALA A 181 10.16 19.90 9.95
N LYS A 182 9.70 20.74 9.01
CA LYS A 182 9.87 22.20 9.07
C LYS A 182 8.95 22.82 10.11
N ASP A 183 7.71 22.34 10.16
CA ASP A 183 6.66 22.83 11.03
C ASP A 183 5.61 21.73 11.28
N THR A 184 4.61 22.05 12.11
CA THR A 184 3.54 21.12 12.46
C THR A 184 2.51 20.95 11.34
N ASN A 185 2.47 21.85 10.35
CA ASN A 185 1.65 21.66 9.16
C ASN A 185 2.23 20.57 8.26
N GLU A 186 3.57 20.49 8.14
CA GLU A 186 4.22 19.38 7.46
C GLU A 186 3.89 18.04 8.12
N LEU A 187 3.90 17.96 9.46
CA LEU A 187 3.49 16.74 10.17
C LEU A 187 2.03 16.35 9.90
N ARG A 188 1.11 17.32 9.81
CA ARG A 188 -0.29 17.06 9.44
C ARG A 188 -0.41 16.52 8.02
N LEU A 189 0.34 17.08 7.07
CA LEU A 189 0.37 16.60 5.69
C LEU A 189 0.90 15.16 5.60
N ARG A 190 1.79 14.74 6.50
CA ARG A 190 2.26 13.36 6.61
C ARG A 190 1.24 12.40 7.22
N LEU A 191 0.09 12.84 7.70
CA LEU A 191 -0.93 11.91 8.21
C LEU A 191 -1.75 11.25 7.10
N LEU A 192 -1.67 11.80 5.89
CA LEU A 192 -2.43 11.35 4.73
C LEU A 192 -1.50 11.07 3.55
N PRO A 193 -1.84 10.08 2.71
CA PRO A 193 -1.06 9.81 1.52
C PRO A 193 -1.29 10.88 0.45
N ARG A 194 -0.24 11.22 -0.28
CA ARG A 194 -0.31 12.09 -1.45
C ARG A 194 -0.55 11.24 -2.70
N ILE A 195 -1.66 11.49 -3.37
CA ILE A 195 -2.06 10.79 -4.58
C ILE A 195 -1.78 11.69 -5.79
N THR A 196 -1.13 11.14 -6.81
CA THR A 196 -0.95 11.79 -8.11
C THR A 196 -1.32 10.81 -9.21
N PHE A 197 -2.08 11.27 -10.19
CA PHE A 197 -2.50 10.47 -11.34
C PHE A 197 -1.92 11.04 -12.63
N SER A 198 -1.43 10.17 -13.49
CA SER A 198 -0.91 10.50 -14.82
C SER A 198 -1.60 9.61 -15.85
N LYS A 199 -2.33 10.24 -16.77
CA LYS A 199 -2.97 9.53 -17.88
C LYS A 199 -2.02 9.50 -19.07
N GLY A 200 -1.58 8.31 -19.47
CA GLY A 200 -0.82 8.10 -20.70
C GLY A 200 -1.64 7.43 -21.79
N GLU A 201 -1.15 7.52 -23.04
CA GLU A 201 -1.82 6.92 -24.21
C GLU A 201 -1.88 5.39 -24.16
N GLN A 202 -0.87 4.76 -23.56
CA GLN A 202 -0.77 3.30 -23.43
C GLN A 202 -0.94 2.83 -21.99
N ILE A 203 -0.37 3.57 -21.04
CA ILE A 203 -0.41 3.24 -19.62
C ILE A 203 -0.91 4.45 -18.86
N SER A 204 -1.90 4.26 -18.00
CA SER A 204 -2.28 5.23 -16.98
C SER A 204 -1.72 4.77 -15.63
N THR A 205 -1.17 5.71 -14.86
CA THR A 205 -0.44 5.41 -13.63
C THR A 205 -0.92 6.30 -12.50
N MET A 206 -1.11 5.71 -11.33
CA MET A 206 -1.40 6.41 -10.08
C MET A 206 -0.27 6.14 -9.08
N HIS A 207 0.30 7.20 -8.51
CA HIS A 207 1.27 7.13 -7.43
C HIS A 207 0.64 7.60 -6.13
N ILE A 208 0.76 6.80 -5.09
CA ILE A 208 0.29 7.08 -3.74
C ILE A 208 1.50 7.05 -2.82
N ASN A 209 1.94 8.23 -2.37
CA ASN A 209 3.15 8.39 -1.59
C ASN A 209 2.82 8.73 -0.14
N GLN A 210 3.53 8.11 0.80
CA GLN A 210 3.38 8.36 2.22
C GLN A 210 4.76 8.50 2.85
N VAL A 211 5.08 9.71 3.31
CA VAL A 211 6.23 9.92 4.19
C VAL A 211 5.79 9.56 5.61
N MET A 212 6.52 8.67 6.27
CA MET A 212 6.20 8.28 7.65
C MET A 212 6.42 9.45 8.60
N PHE A 213 5.78 9.41 9.76
CA PHE A 213 5.71 10.54 10.68
C PHE A 213 7.09 11.10 11.06
N ASP A 214 8.07 10.22 11.26
CA ASP A 214 9.46 10.56 11.62
C ASP A 214 10.33 11.06 10.43
N GLY A 215 9.78 11.04 9.22
CA GLY A 215 10.46 11.45 8.00
C GLY A 215 11.63 10.55 7.58
N LYS A 216 11.72 9.32 8.08
CA LYS A 216 12.78 8.37 7.70
C LYS A 216 12.32 7.37 6.65
N ASN A 217 11.13 6.81 6.83
CA ASN A 217 10.58 5.81 5.91
C ASN A 217 9.61 6.47 4.94
N HIS A 218 9.58 5.99 3.70
CA HIS A 218 8.69 6.51 2.67
C HIS A 218 8.10 5.35 1.89
N LEU A 219 6.78 5.19 1.94
CA LEU A 219 6.09 4.15 1.22
C LEU A 219 5.49 4.75 -0.06
N LEU A 220 5.67 4.08 -1.20
CA LEU A 220 4.95 4.37 -2.43
C LEU A 220 4.14 3.14 -2.82
N LEU A 221 2.92 3.40 -3.27
CA LEU A 221 2.14 2.50 -4.12
C LEU A 221 1.99 3.12 -5.51
N GLU A 222 2.51 2.45 -6.52
CA GLU A 222 2.19 2.71 -7.92
C GLU A 222 1.16 1.69 -8.39
N LEU A 223 0.09 2.17 -9.02
CA LEU A 223 -0.86 1.35 -9.76
C LEU A 223 -0.80 1.77 -11.22
N SER A 224 -0.45 0.86 -12.12
CA SER A 224 -0.44 1.12 -13.57
C SER A 224 -1.41 0.19 -14.30
N VAL A 225 -2.12 0.74 -15.29
CA VAL A 225 -3.10 0.04 -16.12
C VAL A 225 -2.90 0.31 -17.60
N ASP A 226 -3.10 -0.70 -18.46
CA ASP A 226 -3.16 -0.52 -19.91
C ASP A 226 -4.42 0.29 -20.29
N SER A 227 -4.21 1.55 -20.69
CA SER A 227 -5.25 2.54 -21.00
C SER A 227 -6.18 2.11 -22.14
N LYS A 228 -5.76 1.16 -22.99
CA LYS A 228 -6.61 0.64 -24.09
C LYS A 228 -7.52 -0.49 -23.65
N LYS A 229 -7.18 -1.15 -22.55
CA LYS A 229 -7.90 -2.33 -22.04
C LYS A 229 -8.82 -1.99 -20.87
N ALA A 230 -8.51 -0.94 -20.13
CA ALA A 230 -9.28 -0.55 -18.95
C ALA A 230 -8.98 0.87 -18.49
N ALA A 231 -9.82 1.34 -17.57
CA ALA A 231 -9.64 2.59 -16.84
C ALA A 231 -9.69 2.34 -15.33
N ILE A 232 -8.92 3.15 -14.59
CA ILE A 232 -8.92 3.29 -13.13
C ILE A 232 -9.12 4.76 -12.78
#